data_AF-A0A3C1GHW6-F1
#
_entry.id   AF-A0A3C1GHW6-F1
#
_cell.length_a   1.000
_cell.length_b   1.000
_cell.length_c   1.000
_cell.angle_alpha   90.00
_cell.angle_beta   90.00
_cell.angle_gamma   90.00
#
_symmetry.space_group_name_H-M   'P 1'
#
loop_
_entity.id
_entity.type
_entity.pdbx_description
1 polymer ?
#
loop_
_entity_poly.entity_id
_entity_poly.type
_entity_poly.pdbx_seq_one_letter_code
_entity_poly.pdbx_strand_id
1 'polypeptide(L)'
;MSLPPIADILEFLKSADPEMLELMGEAAVLEAFRSAAAEVPAYTALLSQRGVDPAAVVDIDAFRRLVPLTDKTNTFIAHPIHQLCRGGSLKGIKSIVPSSGHSGTFAFSVDTAEGAELAAKGADLAFEYVLGISERPTLVVNCYPMGLQVPTSMAVANAGVNADVAIAIVKSFARYFDQLIIVSQPLFVKKLLEDGLEQGVDWKRLRATVVAGGEGFVESWRTYISGLLGIEDPDNPTIQFVASSMGAGELGLNLFHEVPETIRIIRRAYRDPALRQALFGDGASHTPHFFVYYPMRSFIEEIPAAGWPGGDLAVSHTAMDLPLPLFRYRTGDLVRLIPYRRLEEILARSAPDLPMPGLRLPCAAVFGRRDGLEVAAGRVSVEAVTRADMRSLRHGRGILDGASGGARGGLEQRRVAS
;
A
#
# COMPACT_ATOMS: atom_id res chain seq x y z
N MET A 1 -22.14 -14.69 -2.47
CA MET A 1 -21.99 -15.49 -1.24
C MET A 1 -21.45 -14.57 -0.16
N SER A 2 -21.99 -14.60 1.06
CA SER A 2 -21.39 -13.85 2.17
C SER A 2 -20.09 -14.51 2.60
N LEU A 3 -19.00 -13.75 2.73
CA LEU A 3 -17.75 -14.25 3.30
C LEU A 3 -18.00 -14.78 4.73
N PRO A 4 -17.19 -15.75 5.23
CA PRO A 4 -17.27 -16.20 6.63
C PRO A 4 -17.03 -15.06 7.64
N PRO A 5 -17.40 -15.22 8.93
CA PRO A 5 -17.01 -14.29 9.99
C PRO A 5 -15.51 -13.95 9.97
N ILE A 6 -15.14 -12.72 10.32
CA ILE A 6 -13.74 -12.26 10.29
C ILE A 6 -12.85 -13.13 11.20
N ALA A 7 -13.35 -13.53 12.38
CA ALA A 7 -12.62 -14.40 13.31
C ALA A 7 -12.22 -15.74 12.66
N ASP A 8 -13.16 -16.40 11.98
CA ASP A 8 -12.92 -17.67 11.29
C ASP A 8 -11.91 -17.52 10.15
N ILE A 9 -11.99 -16.42 9.40
CA ILE A 9 -11.01 -16.12 8.34
C ILE A 9 -9.62 -15.94 8.95
N LEU A 10 -9.49 -15.20 10.06
CA LEU A 10 -8.21 -15.01 10.73
C LEU A 10 -7.65 -16.32 11.29
N GLU A 11 -8.47 -17.16 11.89
CA GLU A 11 -8.05 -18.48 12.38
C GLU A 11 -7.55 -19.36 11.23
N PHE A 12 -8.28 -19.38 10.12
CA PHE A 12 -7.85 -20.09 8.91
C PHE A 12 -6.50 -19.56 8.39
N LEU A 13 -6.34 -18.24 8.24
CA LEU A 13 -5.09 -17.64 7.74
C LEU A 13 -3.89 -17.83 8.69
N LYS A 14 -4.12 -18.04 9.98
CA LYS A 14 -3.07 -18.32 10.97
C LYS A 14 -2.63 -19.79 10.98
N SER A 15 -3.51 -20.70 10.58
CA SER A 15 -3.31 -22.15 10.72
C SER A 15 -3.07 -22.87 9.39
N ALA A 16 -3.55 -22.31 8.28
CA ALA A 16 -3.39 -22.86 6.95
C ALA A 16 -1.92 -23.12 6.57
N ASP A 17 -1.71 -24.10 5.71
CA ASP A 17 -0.42 -24.27 5.06
C ASP A 17 -0.21 -23.11 4.06
N PRO A 18 0.91 -22.36 4.14
CA PRO A 18 1.11 -21.18 3.29
C PRO A 18 1.01 -21.50 1.79
N GLU A 19 1.59 -22.63 1.38
CA GLU A 19 1.57 -23.10 -0.01
C GLU A 19 0.14 -23.37 -0.50
N MET A 20 -0.74 -23.85 0.37
CA MET A 20 -2.14 -24.07 0.05
C MET A 20 -2.87 -22.75 -0.23
N LEU A 21 -2.55 -21.67 0.50
CA LEU A 21 -3.13 -20.34 0.24
C LEU A 21 -2.71 -19.81 -1.14
N GLU A 22 -1.46 -20.01 -1.53
CA GLU A 22 -0.98 -19.64 -2.87
C GLU A 22 -1.69 -20.46 -3.97
N LEU A 23 -1.84 -21.78 -3.78
CA LEU A 23 -2.58 -22.65 -4.70
C LEU A 23 -4.06 -22.26 -4.82
N MET A 24 -4.71 -21.83 -3.75
CA MET A 24 -6.07 -21.28 -3.80
C MET A 24 -6.14 -20.03 -4.69
N GLY A 25 -5.14 -19.16 -4.62
CA GLY A 25 -5.01 -18.00 -5.50
C GLY A 25 -4.84 -18.38 -6.96
N GLU A 26 -4.01 -19.40 -7.25
CA GLU A 26 -3.81 -19.93 -8.60
C GLU A 26 -5.10 -20.54 -9.17
N ALA A 27 -5.86 -21.29 -8.39
CA ALA A 27 -7.16 -21.81 -8.80
C ALA A 27 -8.17 -20.69 -9.09
N ALA A 28 -8.24 -19.69 -8.20
CA ALA A 28 -9.18 -18.58 -8.32
C ALA A 28 -8.90 -17.69 -9.54
N VAL A 29 -7.63 -17.39 -9.85
CA VAL A 29 -7.30 -16.60 -11.05
C VAL A 29 -7.65 -17.34 -12.35
N LEU A 30 -7.47 -18.67 -12.38
CA LEU A 30 -7.84 -19.47 -13.55
C LEU A 30 -9.33 -19.46 -13.80
N GLU A 31 -10.13 -19.60 -12.74
CA GLU A 31 -11.59 -19.52 -12.83
C GLU A 31 -12.02 -18.13 -13.31
N ALA A 32 -11.48 -17.07 -12.68
CA ALA A 32 -11.78 -15.68 -13.00
C ALA A 32 -11.44 -15.34 -14.45
N PHE A 33 -10.28 -15.78 -14.92
CA PHE A 33 -9.83 -15.56 -16.29
C PHE A 33 -10.75 -16.27 -17.29
N ARG A 34 -11.12 -17.54 -17.05
CA ARG A 34 -11.99 -18.29 -17.98
C ARG A 34 -13.35 -17.64 -18.14
N SER A 35 -13.96 -17.19 -17.05
CA SER A 35 -15.22 -16.47 -17.12
C SER A 35 -15.06 -15.12 -17.82
N ALA A 36 -14.00 -14.36 -17.52
CA ALA A 36 -13.76 -13.08 -18.19
C ALA A 36 -13.47 -13.22 -19.68
N ALA A 37 -12.73 -14.24 -20.10
CA ALA A 37 -12.45 -14.52 -21.51
C ALA A 37 -13.73 -14.85 -22.32
N ALA A 38 -14.76 -15.38 -21.65
CA ALA A 38 -16.06 -15.65 -22.26
C ALA A 38 -17.01 -14.44 -22.28
N GLU A 39 -16.94 -13.57 -21.27
CA GLU A 39 -17.97 -12.54 -21.02
C GLU A 39 -17.52 -11.10 -21.32
N VAL A 40 -16.22 -10.82 -21.31
CA VAL A 40 -15.69 -9.44 -21.44
C VAL A 40 -15.19 -9.22 -22.88
N PRO A 41 -15.84 -8.32 -23.65
CA PRO A 41 -15.51 -8.12 -25.06
C PRO A 41 -14.03 -7.80 -25.34
N ALA A 42 -13.39 -7.01 -24.47
CA ALA A 42 -11.99 -6.65 -24.62
C ALA A 42 -11.04 -7.87 -24.53
N TYR A 43 -11.32 -8.84 -23.66
CA TYR A 43 -10.51 -10.05 -23.59
C TYR A 43 -10.72 -10.96 -24.80
N THR A 44 -11.96 -11.10 -25.28
CA THR A 44 -12.21 -11.82 -26.54
C THR A 44 -11.39 -11.22 -27.70
N ALA A 45 -11.37 -9.89 -27.82
CA ALA A 45 -10.61 -9.19 -28.84
C ALA A 45 -9.10 -9.36 -28.67
N LEU A 46 -8.59 -9.15 -27.45
CA LEU A 46 -7.16 -9.26 -27.12
C LEU A 46 -6.62 -10.66 -27.39
N LEU A 47 -7.33 -11.70 -26.94
CA LEU A 47 -6.89 -13.09 -27.10
C LEU A 47 -6.90 -13.51 -28.57
N SER A 48 -7.95 -13.13 -29.33
CA SER A 48 -8.03 -13.38 -30.77
C SER A 48 -6.88 -12.68 -31.53
N GLN A 49 -6.61 -11.40 -31.23
CA GLN A 49 -5.50 -10.66 -31.85
C GLN A 49 -4.13 -11.31 -31.58
N ARG A 50 -3.98 -11.95 -30.42
CA ARG A 50 -2.74 -12.62 -30.01
C ARG A 50 -2.69 -14.11 -30.39
N GLY A 51 -3.72 -14.63 -31.05
CA GLY A 51 -3.81 -16.03 -31.45
C GLY A 51 -3.87 -17.01 -30.27
N VAL A 52 -4.41 -16.56 -29.14
CA VAL A 52 -4.51 -17.36 -27.91
C VAL A 52 -5.89 -17.98 -27.83
N ASP A 53 -5.95 -19.31 -27.79
CA ASP A 53 -7.18 -20.05 -27.49
C ASP A 53 -7.41 -20.08 -25.97
N PRO A 54 -8.53 -19.50 -25.46
CA PRO A 54 -8.84 -19.54 -24.03
C PRO A 54 -8.95 -20.97 -23.48
N ALA A 55 -9.36 -21.95 -24.29
CA ALA A 55 -9.49 -23.34 -23.87
C ALA A 55 -8.12 -23.99 -23.59
N ALA A 56 -7.03 -23.46 -24.14
CA ALA A 56 -5.67 -23.92 -23.86
C ALA A 56 -5.14 -23.47 -22.49
N VAL A 57 -5.82 -22.53 -21.81
CA VAL A 57 -5.47 -22.05 -20.48
C VAL A 57 -6.04 -23.00 -19.41
N VAL A 58 -5.44 -24.18 -19.32
CA VAL A 58 -5.91 -25.29 -18.47
C VAL A 58 -5.33 -25.26 -17.05
N ASP A 59 -4.16 -24.65 -16.88
CA ASP A 59 -3.41 -24.56 -15.63
C ASP A 59 -2.70 -23.20 -15.51
N ILE A 60 -2.06 -22.97 -14.36
CA ILE A 60 -1.42 -21.69 -14.05
C ILE A 60 -0.20 -21.42 -14.94
N ASP A 61 0.51 -22.46 -15.38
CA ASP A 61 1.66 -22.32 -16.26
C ASP A 61 1.22 -21.92 -17.67
N ALA A 62 0.12 -22.48 -18.16
CA ALA A 62 -0.55 -22.05 -19.38
C ALA A 62 -1.06 -20.62 -19.25
N PHE A 63 -1.63 -20.23 -18.10
CA PHE A 63 -2.02 -18.83 -17.85
C PHE A 63 -0.82 -17.88 -17.97
N ARG A 64 0.28 -18.15 -17.25
CA ARG A 64 1.51 -17.34 -17.28
C ARG A 64 2.17 -17.30 -18.67
N ARG A 65 2.07 -18.38 -19.45
CA ARG A 65 2.69 -18.49 -20.78
C ARG A 65 1.85 -17.92 -21.92
N LEU A 66 0.54 -18.17 -21.91
CA LEU A 66 -0.35 -17.89 -23.03
C LEU A 66 -1.10 -16.57 -22.87
N VAL A 67 -1.53 -16.21 -21.65
CA VAL A 67 -2.32 -14.98 -21.44
C VAL A 67 -1.40 -13.76 -21.59
N PRO A 68 -1.72 -12.80 -22.48
CA PRO A 68 -0.88 -11.62 -22.67
C PRO A 68 -0.78 -10.75 -21.42
N LEU A 69 0.39 -10.15 -21.19
CA LEU A 69 0.54 -9.05 -20.22
C LEU A 69 -0.28 -7.84 -20.68
N THR A 70 -1.03 -7.25 -19.76
CA THR A 70 -1.83 -6.05 -20.00
C THR A 70 -1.22 -4.83 -19.32
N ASP A 71 -1.59 -3.64 -19.77
CA ASP A 71 -1.20 -2.34 -19.23
C ASP A 71 -2.23 -1.27 -19.60
N LYS A 72 -1.99 -0.01 -19.20
CA LYS A 72 -2.87 1.13 -19.54
C LYS A 72 -3.12 1.28 -21.04
N THR A 73 -2.11 1.06 -21.87
CA THR A 73 -2.16 1.28 -23.31
C THR A 73 -2.99 0.21 -24.01
N ASN A 74 -2.74 -1.06 -23.73
CA ASN A 74 -3.47 -2.16 -24.37
C ASN A 74 -4.79 -2.54 -23.67
N THR A 75 -5.16 -1.83 -22.60
CA THR A 75 -6.43 -2.01 -21.88
C THR A 75 -7.34 -0.78 -22.04
N PHE A 76 -7.02 0.31 -21.34
CA PHE A 76 -7.92 1.47 -21.21
C PHE A 76 -7.85 2.42 -22.42
N ILE A 77 -6.72 2.48 -23.12
CA ILE A 77 -6.61 3.25 -24.36
C ILE A 77 -7.16 2.46 -25.54
N ALA A 78 -6.91 1.15 -25.59
CA ALA A 78 -7.31 0.29 -26.70
C ALA A 78 -8.82 0.00 -26.74
N HIS A 79 -9.51 0.06 -25.60
CA HIS A 79 -10.92 -0.33 -25.49
C HIS A 79 -11.76 0.73 -24.76
N PRO A 80 -12.98 1.02 -25.24
CA PRO A 80 -13.92 1.83 -24.48
C PRO A 80 -14.36 1.08 -23.20
N ILE A 81 -14.64 1.83 -22.14
CA ILE A 81 -14.86 1.28 -20.79
C ILE A 81 -15.92 0.16 -20.71
N HIS A 82 -17.00 0.25 -21.48
CA HIS A 82 -18.06 -0.78 -21.48
C HIS A 82 -17.55 -2.14 -22.00
N GLN A 83 -16.59 -2.16 -22.94
CA GLN A 83 -15.99 -3.40 -23.44
C GLN A 83 -15.01 -4.06 -22.46
N LEU A 84 -14.51 -3.28 -21.49
CA LEU A 84 -13.74 -3.80 -20.36
C LEU A 84 -14.64 -4.40 -19.28
N CYS A 85 -15.96 -4.15 -19.35
CA CYS A 85 -16.92 -4.66 -18.39
C CYS A 85 -17.57 -5.97 -18.87
N ARG A 86 -17.94 -6.83 -17.92
CA ARG A 86 -18.68 -8.07 -18.17
C ARG A 86 -19.95 -7.82 -18.97
N GLY A 87 -20.16 -8.63 -20.00
CA GLY A 87 -21.31 -8.51 -20.91
C GLY A 87 -21.33 -7.22 -21.73
N GLY A 88 -20.25 -6.44 -21.78
CA GLY A 88 -20.22 -5.17 -22.48
C GLY A 88 -21.08 -4.08 -21.83
N SER A 89 -21.41 -4.20 -20.54
CA SER A 89 -22.43 -3.38 -19.87
C SER A 89 -21.91 -2.66 -18.63
N LEU A 90 -22.40 -1.43 -18.42
CA LEU A 90 -22.17 -0.66 -17.19
C LEU A 90 -23.31 -0.81 -16.17
N LYS A 91 -24.28 -1.69 -16.44
CA LYS A 91 -25.45 -1.88 -15.57
C LYS A 91 -25.00 -2.39 -14.19
N GLY A 92 -25.53 -1.77 -13.14
CA GLY A 92 -25.28 -2.18 -11.76
C GLY A 92 -24.06 -1.50 -11.11
N ILE A 93 -23.22 -0.82 -11.88
CA ILE A 93 -22.11 -0.02 -11.35
C ILE A 93 -22.65 1.07 -10.42
N LYS A 94 -22.03 1.19 -9.24
CA LYS A 94 -22.36 2.16 -8.18
C LYS A 94 -21.22 3.11 -7.86
N SER A 95 -19.97 2.72 -8.12
CA SER A 95 -18.82 3.58 -7.92
C SER A 95 -17.83 3.45 -9.08
N ILE A 96 -17.07 4.53 -9.29
CA ILE A 96 -16.00 4.61 -10.28
C ILE A 96 -14.82 5.25 -9.58
N VAL A 97 -13.67 4.57 -9.61
CA VAL A 97 -12.43 5.08 -9.04
C VAL A 97 -11.43 5.33 -10.17
N PRO A 98 -11.07 6.60 -10.43
CA PRO A 98 -10.05 6.92 -11.41
C PRO A 98 -8.65 6.66 -10.87
N SER A 99 -7.76 6.25 -11.76
CA SER A 99 -6.33 6.09 -11.54
C SER A 99 -5.58 6.94 -12.57
N SER A 100 -5.07 8.10 -12.13
CA SER A 100 -4.17 8.92 -12.92
C SER A 100 -2.76 8.32 -12.87
N GLY A 101 -2.21 7.97 -14.03
CA GLY A 101 -0.75 7.85 -14.17
C GLY A 101 -0.11 9.21 -14.42
N HIS A 102 1.21 9.30 -14.29
CA HIS A 102 1.99 10.47 -14.73
C HIS A 102 1.93 10.71 -16.26
N SER A 103 1.39 9.76 -17.03
CA SER A 103 1.30 9.78 -18.49
C SER A 103 0.14 10.60 -19.05
N GLY A 104 -0.74 11.15 -18.22
CA GLY A 104 -1.95 11.87 -18.66
C GLY A 104 -3.08 10.96 -19.17
N THR A 105 -2.88 9.64 -19.15
CA THR A 105 -3.92 8.64 -19.45
C THR A 105 -4.50 8.07 -18.15
N PHE A 106 -5.83 7.99 -18.09
CA PHE A 106 -6.56 7.43 -16.94
C PHE A 106 -6.85 5.94 -17.13
N ALA A 107 -6.72 5.21 -16.03
CA ALA A 107 -7.30 3.88 -15.84
C ALA A 107 -8.45 4.00 -14.83
N PHE A 108 -9.32 2.99 -14.77
CA PHE A 108 -10.50 3.03 -13.91
C PHE A 108 -10.74 1.66 -13.28
N SER A 109 -11.19 1.66 -12.03
CA SER A 109 -12.01 0.55 -11.54
C SER A 109 -13.46 1.00 -11.41
N VAL A 110 -14.34 0.03 -11.45
CA VAL A 110 -15.77 0.22 -11.24
C VAL A 110 -16.25 -0.86 -10.28
N ASP A 111 -17.20 -0.50 -9.42
CA ASP A 111 -17.68 -1.42 -8.38
C ASP A 111 -19.21 -1.44 -8.30
N THR A 112 -19.72 -2.50 -7.70
CA THR A 112 -21.14 -2.71 -7.37
C THR A 112 -21.40 -2.39 -5.90
N ALA A 113 -22.65 -2.48 -5.46
CA ALA A 113 -22.95 -2.34 -4.03
C ALA A 113 -22.40 -3.54 -3.24
N GLU A 114 -22.56 -4.74 -3.80
CA GLU A 114 -22.10 -6.00 -3.22
C GLU A 114 -20.56 -6.05 -3.13
N GLY A 115 -19.87 -5.57 -4.16
CA GLY A 115 -18.41 -5.46 -4.15
C GLY A 115 -17.90 -4.47 -3.10
N ALA A 116 -18.61 -3.35 -2.88
CA ALA A 116 -18.28 -2.41 -1.81
C ALA A 116 -18.40 -3.03 -0.40
N GLU A 117 -19.42 -3.88 -0.16
CA GLU A 117 -19.56 -4.64 1.10
C GLU A 117 -18.42 -5.64 1.30
N LEU A 118 -18.01 -6.34 0.24
CA LEU A 118 -16.87 -7.25 0.28
C LEU A 118 -15.56 -6.48 0.53
N ALA A 119 -15.38 -5.32 -0.10
CA ALA A 119 -14.22 -4.47 0.11
C ALA A 119 -14.14 -3.97 1.56
N ALA A 120 -15.28 -3.61 2.15
CA ALA A 120 -15.36 -3.20 3.55
C ALA A 120 -14.94 -4.34 4.48
N LYS A 121 -15.49 -5.54 4.27
CA LYS A 121 -15.12 -6.72 5.04
C LYS A 121 -13.65 -7.11 4.90
N GLY A 122 -13.05 -6.92 3.72
CA GLY A 122 -11.63 -7.15 3.50
C GLY A 122 -10.73 -6.13 4.22
N ALA A 123 -11.13 -4.86 4.27
CA ALA A 123 -10.42 -3.85 5.05
C ALA A 123 -10.56 -4.12 6.55
N ASP A 124 -11.77 -4.44 7.01
CA ASP A 124 -12.06 -4.76 8.41
C ASP A 124 -11.30 -6.01 8.86
N LEU A 125 -11.10 -7.01 8.00
CA LEU A 125 -10.23 -8.16 8.28
C LEU A 125 -8.79 -7.74 8.62
N ALA A 126 -8.22 -6.86 7.79
CA ALA A 126 -6.87 -6.36 8.01
C ALA A 126 -6.79 -5.53 9.30
N PHE A 127 -7.74 -4.62 9.52
CA PHE A 127 -7.80 -3.80 10.73
C PHE A 127 -8.09 -4.61 12.00
N GLU A 128 -8.92 -5.64 11.93
CA GLU A 128 -9.19 -6.55 13.04
C GLU A 128 -7.92 -7.27 13.46
N TYR A 129 -7.15 -7.80 12.50
CA TYR A 129 -5.88 -8.46 12.79
C TYR A 129 -4.90 -7.54 13.53
N VAL A 130 -4.78 -6.29 13.10
CA VAL A 130 -3.72 -5.38 13.60
C VAL A 130 -4.15 -4.47 14.75
N LEU A 131 -5.44 -4.20 14.91
CA LEU A 131 -5.97 -3.21 15.86
C LEU A 131 -7.09 -3.74 16.76
N GLY A 132 -7.72 -4.87 16.42
CA GLY A 132 -8.83 -5.44 17.20
C GLY A 132 -10.04 -4.50 17.26
N ILE A 133 -10.54 -4.09 16.08
CA ILE A 133 -11.58 -3.08 15.93
C ILE A 133 -12.96 -3.56 16.43
N SER A 134 -13.17 -4.87 16.54
CA SER A 134 -14.39 -5.47 17.10
C SER A 134 -14.56 -5.20 18.61
N GLU A 135 -13.46 -5.05 19.33
CA GLU A 135 -13.44 -4.80 20.79
C GLU A 135 -13.26 -3.31 21.13
N ARG A 136 -12.98 -2.48 20.13
CA ARG A 136 -12.52 -1.10 20.32
C ARG A 136 -13.22 -0.15 19.35
N PRO A 137 -14.12 0.70 19.84
CA PRO A 137 -14.72 1.75 19.02
C PRO A 137 -13.63 2.58 18.34
N THR A 138 -13.64 2.57 17.01
CA THR A 138 -12.57 3.17 16.20
C THR A 138 -13.13 4.26 15.30
N LEU A 139 -12.48 5.43 15.32
CA LEU A 139 -12.73 6.51 14.37
C LEU A 139 -11.69 6.47 13.26
N VAL A 140 -12.15 6.43 12.01
CA VAL A 140 -11.30 6.63 10.84
C VAL A 140 -11.45 8.06 10.35
N VAL A 141 -10.35 8.81 10.32
CA VAL A 141 -10.28 10.11 9.64
C VAL A 141 -9.64 9.89 8.29
N ASN A 142 -10.47 9.93 7.24
CA ASN A 142 -10.07 9.71 5.87
C ASN A 142 -9.63 11.03 5.23
N CYS A 143 -8.33 11.12 4.95
CA CYS A 143 -7.66 12.24 4.32
C CYS A 143 -7.04 11.87 2.97
N TYR A 144 -7.56 10.86 2.27
CA TYR A 144 -7.18 10.62 0.88
C TYR A 144 -7.75 11.72 -0.04
N PRO A 145 -7.03 12.08 -1.13
CA PRO A 145 -7.55 13.01 -2.12
C PRO A 145 -8.63 12.36 -2.99
N MET A 146 -9.19 13.14 -3.91
CA MET A 146 -10.06 12.65 -4.99
C MET A 146 -11.36 11.94 -4.55
N GLY A 147 -11.80 12.17 -3.31
CA GLY A 147 -13.04 11.59 -2.80
C GLY A 147 -12.99 10.07 -2.61
N LEU A 148 -11.79 9.49 -2.58
CA LEU A 148 -11.60 8.07 -2.32
C LEU A 148 -12.21 7.71 -0.98
N GLN A 149 -13.06 6.69 -0.98
CA GLN A 149 -13.70 6.18 0.23
C GLN A 149 -12.84 5.08 0.84
N VAL A 150 -12.82 5.02 2.17
CA VAL A 150 -12.28 3.87 2.90
C VAL A 150 -13.46 2.94 3.16
N PRO A 151 -13.58 1.80 2.45
CA PRO A 151 -14.66 0.86 2.69
C PRO A 151 -14.38 0.15 4.02
N THR A 152 -15.25 0.31 5.01
CA THR A 152 -15.13 -0.29 6.36
C THR A 152 -16.49 -0.23 7.07
N SER A 153 -16.72 -1.10 8.04
CA SER A 153 -17.86 -1.00 8.97
C SER A 153 -17.66 0.04 10.08
N MET A 154 -16.48 0.62 10.24
CA MET A 154 -16.16 1.60 11.29
C MET A 154 -16.78 2.98 11.03
N ALA A 155 -16.76 3.85 12.04
CA ALA A 155 -17.12 5.26 11.87
C ALA A 155 -16.06 5.97 11.02
N VAL A 156 -16.45 6.52 9.87
CA VAL A 156 -15.55 7.24 8.97
C VAL A 156 -15.94 8.72 8.88
N ALA A 157 -14.97 9.59 9.12
CA ALA A 157 -15.06 11.02 8.86
C ALA A 157 -14.20 11.36 7.64
N ASN A 158 -14.85 11.74 6.54
CA ASN A 158 -14.20 12.11 5.29
C ASN A 158 -13.78 13.58 5.33
N ALA A 159 -12.49 13.85 5.52
CA ALA A 159 -11.93 15.19 5.53
C ALA A 159 -11.25 15.57 4.19
N GLY A 160 -10.86 14.56 3.39
CA GLY A 160 -10.01 14.77 2.22
C GLY A 160 -8.68 15.43 2.59
N VAL A 161 -8.06 16.13 1.65
CA VAL A 161 -6.80 16.87 1.88
C VAL A 161 -7.02 18.26 2.49
N ASN A 162 -7.88 18.34 3.51
CA ASN A 162 -8.14 19.57 4.27
C ASN A 162 -7.74 19.41 5.74
N ALA A 163 -6.60 19.99 6.11
CA ALA A 163 -6.02 19.83 7.44
C ALA A 163 -6.89 20.45 8.52
N ASP A 164 -7.47 21.63 8.29
CA ASP A 164 -8.32 22.31 9.27
C ASP A 164 -9.58 21.50 9.59
N VAL A 165 -10.22 20.92 8.56
CA VAL A 165 -11.38 20.04 8.73
C VAL A 165 -10.99 18.77 9.49
N ALA A 166 -9.88 18.13 9.11
CA ALA A 166 -9.38 16.93 9.80
C ALA A 166 -9.06 17.21 11.27
N ILE A 167 -8.39 18.32 11.58
CA ILE A 167 -8.07 18.75 12.95
C ILE A 167 -9.34 19.06 13.73
N ALA A 168 -10.31 19.75 13.13
CA ALA A 168 -11.60 20.01 13.76
C ALA A 168 -12.32 18.70 14.11
N ILE A 169 -12.36 17.73 13.19
CA ILE A 169 -12.92 16.40 13.44
C ILE A 169 -12.19 15.72 14.61
N VAL A 170 -10.86 15.70 14.62
CA VAL A 170 -10.08 15.06 15.69
C VAL A 170 -10.41 15.69 17.04
N LYS A 171 -10.39 17.03 17.13
CA LYS A 171 -10.71 17.76 18.38
C LYS A 171 -12.13 17.49 18.87
N SER A 172 -13.08 17.40 17.95
CA SER A 172 -14.50 17.23 18.30
C SER A 172 -14.85 15.79 18.65
N PHE A 173 -14.30 14.80 17.93
CA PHE A 173 -14.80 13.42 17.96
C PHE A 173 -13.83 12.41 18.57
N ALA A 174 -12.51 12.58 18.44
CA ALA A 174 -11.55 11.51 18.77
C ALA A 174 -11.64 11.03 20.23
N ARG A 175 -12.00 11.92 21.17
CA ARG A 175 -12.20 11.59 22.60
C ARG A 175 -13.34 10.61 22.90
N TYR A 176 -14.21 10.32 21.94
CA TYR A 176 -15.34 9.39 22.09
C TYR A 176 -15.04 8.00 21.51
N PHE A 177 -13.81 7.78 21.04
CA PHE A 177 -13.35 6.52 20.47
C PHE A 177 -12.08 6.06 21.21
N ASP A 178 -11.91 4.75 21.30
CA ASP A 178 -10.74 4.14 21.94
C ASP A 178 -9.51 4.15 21.01
N GLN A 179 -9.76 4.28 19.71
CA GLN A 179 -8.75 4.25 18.64
C GLN A 179 -9.04 5.30 17.58
N LEU A 180 -7.97 5.87 17.04
CA LEU A 180 -7.99 6.77 15.88
C LEU A 180 -7.15 6.15 14.76
N ILE A 181 -7.71 6.05 13.57
CA ILE A 181 -6.99 5.70 12.35
C ILE A 181 -6.97 6.93 11.44
N ILE A 182 -5.79 7.39 11.04
CA ILE A 182 -5.62 8.44 10.04
C ILE A 182 -5.18 7.78 8.74
N VAL A 183 -5.98 7.92 7.69
CA VAL A 183 -5.67 7.36 6.37
C VAL A 183 -5.34 8.49 5.40
N SER A 184 -4.12 8.54 4.86
CA SER A 184 -3.72 9.63 3.95
C SER A 184 -2.42 9.36 3.19
N GLN A 185 -1.97 10.34 2.40
CA GLN A 185 -0.65 10.34 1.78
C GLN A 185 0.44 10.82 2.77
N PRO A 186 1.68 10.33 2.68
CA PRO A 186 2.74 10.61 3.65
C PRO A 186 3.01 12.11 3.91
N LEU A 187 3.05 12.94 2.86
CA LEU A 187 3.29 14.37 3.01
C LEU A 187 2.14 15.09 3.72
N PHE A 188 0.91 14.68 3.44
CA PHE A 188 -0.26 15.26 4.10
C PHE A 188 -0.37 14.83 5.55
N VAL A 189 -0.03 13.57 5.89
CA VAL A 189 0.09 13.14 7.30
C VAL A 189 1.05 14.05 8.07
N LYS A 190 2.24 14.30 7.51
CA LYS A 190 3.23 15.17 8.15
C LYS A 190 2.63 16.54 8.46
N LYS A 191 2.02 17.17 7.45
CA LYS A 191 1.36 18.47 7.59
C LYS A 191 0.25 18.44 8.65
N LEU A 192 -0.65 17.46 8.56
CA LEU A 192 -1.78 17.31 9.48
C LEU A 192 -1.33 17.22 10.93
N LEU A 193 -0.31 16.41 11.21
CA LEU A 193 0.18 16.23 12.57
C LEU A 193 0.88 17.49 13.10
N GLU A 194 1.70 18.16 12.28
CA GLU A 194 2.38 19.41 12.67
C GLU A 194 1.38 20.55 12.91
N ASP A 195 0.48 20.81 11.96
CA ASP A 195 -0.58 21.81 12.11
C ASP A 195 -1.46 21.48 13.33
N GLY A 196 -1.77 20.19 13.54
CA GLY A 196 -2.55 19.74 14.68
C GLY A 196 -1.88 20.09 16.02
N LEU A 197 -0.56 19.88 16.14
CA LEU A 197 0.21 20.27 17.33
C LEU A 197 0.16 21.78 17.56
N GLU A 198 0.40 22.57 16.52
CA GLU A 198 0.34 24.04 16.59
C GLU A 198 -1.05 24.52 17.01
N GLN A 199 -2.10 23.81 16.58
CA GLN A 199 -3.48 24.09 16.93
C GLN A 199 -3.92 23.43 18.27
N GLY A 200 -3.02 22.79 19.02
CA GLY A 200 -3.29 22.24 20.36
C GLY A 200 -3.90 20.84 20.40
N VAL A 201 -3.78 20.05 19.33
CA VAL A 201 -4.07 18.60 19.38
C VAL A 201 -2.93 17.89 20.09
N ASP A 202 -3.24 17.19 21.18
CA ASP A 202 -2.27 16.34 21.86
C ASP A 202 -2.28 14.93 21.25
N TRP A 203 -1.56 14.74 20.14
CA TRP A 203 -1.50 13.45 19.44
C TRP A 203 -1.01 12.31 20.31
N LYS A 204 -0.14 12.59 21.29
CA LYS A 204 0.42 11.56 22.18
C LYS A 204 -0.60 10.97 23.14
N ARG A 205 -1.69 11.70 23.41
CA ARG A 205 -2.82 11.19 24.21
C ARG A 205 -3.82 10.39 23.41
N LEU A 206 -3.76 10.45 22.07
CA LEU A 206 -4.62 9.70 21.20
C LEU A 206 -3.93 8.39 20.83
N ARG A 207 -4.63 7.26 20.96
CA ARG A 207 -4.16 5.99 20.40
C ARG A 207 -4.33 6.01 18.89
N ALA A 208 -3.41 6.69 18.22
CA ALA A 208 -3.48 6.98 16.80
C ALA A 208 -2.58 6.05 15.98
N THR A 209 -3.19 5.40 14.99
CA THR A 209 -2.48 4.65 13.94
C THR A 209 -2.59 5.42 12.63
N VAL A 210 -1.47 5.57 11.94
CA VAL A 210 -1.45 6.15 10.58
C VAL A 210 -1.38 5.01 9.58
N VAL A 211 -2.27 5.01 8.60
CA VAL A 211 -2.16 4.19 7.39
C VAL A 211 -1.86 5.11 6.22
N ALA A 212 -0.60 5.14 5.81
CA ALA A 212 -0.14 5.93 4.69
C ALA A 212 -0.20 5.12 3.39
N GLY A 213 -0.62 5.74 2.29
CA GLY A 213 -0.64 5.10 0.98
C GLY A 213 -0.69 6.10 -0.17
N GLY A 214 -0.77 5.58 -1.40
CA GLY A 214 -0.75 6.37 -2.63
C GLY A 214 0.63 6.90 -3.04
N GLU A 215 1.58 6.99 -2.10
CA GLU A 215 2.98 7.36 -2.35
C GLU A 215 3.92 6.58 -1.42
N GLY A 216 5.15 6.33 -1.87
CA GLY A 216 6.17 5.70 -1.06
C GLY A 216 6.78 6.66 -0.03
N PHE A 217 7.13 6.13 1.13
CA PHE A 217 7.95 6.82 2.13
C PHE A 217 9.15 5.97 2.57
N VAL A 218 10.10 6.60 3.28
CA VAL A 218 11.30 5.93 3.82
C VAL A 218 11.19 5.73 5.34
N GLU A 219 11.93 4.76 5.91
CA GLU A 219 11.84 4.45 7.35
C GLU A 219 12.23 5.60 8.30
N SER A 220 13.02 6.57 7.84
CA SER A 220 13.28 7.80 8.60
C SER A 220 12.06 8.70 8.71
N TRP A 221 11.16 8.70 7.72
CA TRP A 221 9.87 9.38 7.77
C TRP A 221 8.95 8.70 8.78
N ARG A 222 8.86 7.36 8.74
CA ARG A 222 8.08 6.59 9.73
C ARG A 222 8.49 6.94 11.16
N THR A 223 9.81 6.96 11.41
CA THR A 223 10.38 7.34 12.71
C THR A 223 9.99 8.75 13.14
N TYR A 224 9.94 9.71 12.21
CA TYR A 224 9.53 11.09 12.51
C TYR A 224 8.06 11.16 12.91
N ILE A 225 7.18 10.56 12.11
CA ILE A 225 5.74 10.52 12.37
C ILE A 225 5.43 9.78 13.67
N SER A 226 6.09 8.65 13.93
CA SER A 226 6.01 7.94 15.20
C SER A 226 6.33 8.85 16.40
N GLY A 227 7.34 9.72 16.29
CA GLY A 227 7.66 10.70 17.33
C GLY A 227 6.56 11.74 17.58
N LEU A 228 5.90 12.22 16.52
CA LEU A 228 4.76 13.14 16.66
C LEU A 228 3.57 12.48 17.36
N LEU A 229 3.33 11.19 17.07
CA LEU A 229 2.28 10.37 17.69
C LEU A 229 2.64 9.87 19.10
N GLY A 230 3.87 10.08 19.58
CA GLY A 230 4.31 9.57 20.89
C GLY A 230 4.55 8.07 20.93
N ILE A 231 4.85 7.45 19.78
CA ILE A 231 5.20 6.03 19.69
C ILE A 231 6.67 5.87 20.10
N GLU A 232 6.90 5.30 21.28
CA GLU A 232 8.23 5.18 21.89
C GLU A 232 9.11 4.15 21.17
N ASP A 233 8.54 2.99 20.80
CA ASP A 233 9.24 1.92 20.10
C ASP A 233 8.61 1.63 18.72
N PRO A 234 8.97 2.41 17.68
CA PRO A 234 8.50 2.17 16.33
C PRO A 234 9.10 0.90 15.70
N ASP A 235 10.14 0.29 16.29
CA ASP A 235 10.73 -0.96 15.80
C ASP A 235 9.92 -2.17 16.25
N ASN A 236 9.18 -2.06 17.35
CA ASN A 236 8.32 -3.11 17.89
C ASN A 236 6.88 -2.63 18.04
N PRO A 237 6.19 -2.29 16.92
CA PRO A 237 4.80 -1.85 16.94
C PRO A 237 3.89 -2.86 17.63
N THR A 238 2.95 -2.33 18.40
CA THR A 238 1.93 -3.11 19.14
C THR A 238 0.57 -2.46 18.95
N ILE A 239 0.20 -1.53 19.83
CA ILE A 239 -1.16 -0.97 19.92
C ILE A 239 -1.39 0.26 19.04
N GLN A 240 -0.31 0.88 18.57
CA GLN A 240 -0.28 2.05 17.70
C GLN A 240 0.98 1.99 16.84
N PHE A 241 0.85 2.37 15.57
CA PHE A 241 1.96 2.33 14.62
C PHE A 241 1.67 3.23 13.41
N VAL A 242 2.71 3.42 12.61
CA VAL A 242 2.58 4.02 11.28
C VAL A 242 2.78 2.86 10.32
N ALA A 243 1.80 2.59 9.47
CA ALA A 243 1.80 1.53 8.49
C ALA A 243 1.67 2.09 7.07
N SER A 244 2.11 1.30 6.11
CA SER A 244 1.94 1.51 4.69
C SER A 244 0.82 0.60 4.15
N SER A 245 0.05 1.13 3.20
CA SER A 245 -0.89 0.38 2.38
C SER A 245 -0.67 0.77 0.92
N MET A 246 -0.61 -0.22 0.05
CA MET A 246 -0.41 -0.03 -1.38
C MET A 246 -1.58 -0.61 -2.17
N GLY A 247 -1.98 0.13 -3.20
CA GLY A 247 -3.01 -0.25 -4.15
C GLY A 247 -2.85 0.56 -5.43
N ALA A 248 -3.60 0.18 -6.45
CA ALA A 248 -3.71 0.92 -7.70
C ALA A 248 -5.20 1.13 -7.98
N GLY A 249 -5.60 2.34 -8.36
CA GLY A 249 -7.02 2.69 -8.47
C GLY A 249 -7.81 1.76 -9.38
N GLU A 250 -7.19 1.21 -10.41
CA GLU A 250 -7.76 0.24 -11.36
C GLU A 250 -7.77 -1.22 -10.85
N LEU A 251 -6.94 -1.56 -9.85
CA LEU A 251 -6.81 -2.92 -9.30
C LEU A 251 -7.39 -3.07 -7.89
N GLY A 252 -7.73 -1.97 -7.24
CA GLY A 252 -8.18 -1.91 -5.86
C GLY A 252 -7.22 -1.11 -4.98
N LEU A 253 -7.78 -0.41 -3.99
CA LEU A 253 -7.04 0.56 -3.15
C LEU A 253 -6.19 -0.08 -2.04
N ASN A 254 -6.31 -1.38 -1.83
CA ASN A 254 -5.55 -2.13 -0.82
C ASN A 254 -5.21 -3.51 -1.40
N LEU A 255 -4.18 -3.54 -2.25
CA LEU A 255 -3.57 -4.77 -2.76
C LEU A 255 -2.68 -5.39 -1.68
N PHE A 256 -1.83 -4.54 -1.09
CA PHE A 256 -0.82 -4.91 -0.12
C PHE A 256 -0.92 -4.02 1.12
N HIS A 257 -0.68 -4.58 2.29
CA HIS A 257 -0.63 -3.79 3.51
C HIS A 257 0.43 -4.31 4.48
N GLU A 258 0.91 -3.41 5.32
CA GLU A 258 1.82 -3.76 6.39
C GLU A 258 1.05 -4.33 7.59
N VAL A 259 1.75 -5.14 8.36
CA VAL A 259 1.34 -5.63 9.68
C VAL A 259 2.50 -5.40 10.65
N PRO A 260 2.28 -5.40 11.98
CA PRO A 260 3.35 -5.15 12.95
C PRO A 260 4.63 -5.98 12.71
N GLU A 261 4.49 -7.23 12.27
CA GLU A 261 5.60 -8.13 11.99
C GLU A 261 6.39 -7.73 10.74
N THR A 262 5.72 -7.33 9.65
CA THR A 262 6.43 -6.84 8.45
C THR A 262 7.13 -5.52 8.73
N ILE A 263 6.55 -4.66 9.58
CA ILE A 263 7.18 -3.42 10.06
C ILE A 263 8.45 -3.73 10.87
N ARG A 264 8.40 -4.69 11.80
CA ARG A 264 9.59 -5.15 12.56
C ARG A 264 10.71 -5.60 11.62
N ILE A 265 10.37 -6.45 10.66
CA ILE A 265 11.30 -7.02 9.69
C ILE A 265 11.94 -5.91 8.84
N ILE A 266 11.14 -5.02 8.26
CA ILE A 266 11.65 -3.99 7.35
C ILE A 266 12.50 -2.95 8.08
N ARG A 267 12.16 -2.65 9.34
CA ARG A 267 12.94 -1.73 10.19
C ARG A 267 14.25 -2.33 10.67
N ARG A 268 14.33 -3.65 10.87
CA ARG A 268 15.62 -4.33 11.05
C ARG A 268 16.44 -4.27 9.76
N ALA A 269 15.87 -4.63 8.61
CA ALA A 269 16.55 -4.58 7.31
C ALA A 269 17.01 -3.16 6.91
N TYR A 270 16.31 -2.12 7.38
CA TYR A 270 16.75 -0.73 7.20
C TYR A 270 18.10 -0.44 7.87
N ARG A 271 18.36 -1.05 9.03
CA ARG A 271 19.59 -0.87 9.82
C ARG A 271 20.65 -1.93 9.56
N ASP A 272 20.23 -3.09 9.06
CA ASP A 272 21.07 -4.23 8.78
C ASP A 272 21.15 -4.48 7.26
N PRO A 273 22.24 -4.05 6.60
CA PRO A 273 22.46 -4.31 5.18
C PRO A 273 22.53 -5.80 4.82
N ALA A 274 22.98 -6.67 5.72
CA ALA A 274 23.09 -8.10 5.46
C ALA A 274 21.71 -8.75 5.40
N LEU A 275 20.84 -8.47 6.39
CA LEU A 275 19.44 -8.90 6.34
C LEU A 275 18.72 -8.31 5.11
N ARG A 276 18.98 -7.05 4.77
CA ARG A 276 18.39 -6.41 3.60
C ARG A 276 18.72 -7.15 2.30
N GLN A 277 19.98 -7.51 2.11
CA GLN A 277 20.40 -8.27 0.92
C GLN A 277 19.82 -9.69 0.94
N ALA A 278 19.78 -10.34 2.10
CA ALA A 278 19.19 -11.66 2.23
C ALA A 278 17.68 -11.69 1.87
N LEU A 279 16.93 -10.64 2.20
CA LEU A 279 15.51 -10.51 1.87
C LEU A 279 15.26 -10.11 0.42
N PHE A 280 16.00 -9.13 -0.08
CA PHE A 280 15.64 -8.42 -1.32
C PHE A 280 16.56 -8.75 -2.51
N GLY A 281 17.62 -9.50 -2.26
CA GLY A 281 18.63 -9.86 -3.23
C GLY A 281 19.89 -8.99 -3.14
N ASP A 282 20.96 -9.49 -3.74
CA ASP A 282 22.25 -8.82 -3.78
C ASP A 282 22.13 -7.45 -4.47
N GLY A 283 22.80 -6.45 -3.92
CA GLY A 283 22.77 -5.08 -4.44
C GLY A 283 21.54 -4.25 -4.02
N ALA A 284 20.67 -4.76 -3.14
CA ALA A 284 19.58 -3.98 -2.55
C ALA A 284 20.12 -2.76 -1.76
N SER A 285 20.12 -1.59 -2.42
CA SER A 285 20.76 -0.36 -1.95
C SER A 285 19.90 0.46 -0.99
N HIS A 286 18.59 0.26 -1.04
CA HIS A 286 17.59 0.91 -0.20
C HIS A 286 16.53 -0.09 0.24
N THR A 287 15.77 0.31 1.25
CA THR A 287 14.75 -0.54 1.87
C THR A 287 13.40 -0.28 1.17
N PRO A 288 12.78 -1.30 0.56
CA PRO A 288 11.46 -1.18 -0.04
C PRO A 288 10.37 -1.06 1.03
N HIS A 289 9.13 -0.83 0.61
CA HIS A 289 7.98 -1.17 1.46
C HIS A 289 7.84 -2.68 1.51
N PHE A 290 7.43 -3.23 2.65
CA PHE A 290 7.35 -4.68 2.84
C PHE A 290 6.02 -5.10 3.44
N PHE A 291 5.24 -5.79 2.63
CA PHE A 291 3.83 -6.01 2.85
C PHE A 291 3.48 -7.49 2.93
N VAL A 292 2.31 -7.80 3.49
CA VAL A 292 1.58 -9.05 3.20
C VAL A 292 0.54 -8.80 2.10
N TYR A 293 0.14 -9.88 1.43
CA TYR A 293 -0.97 -9.87 0.47
C TYR A 293 -1.78 -11.15 0.54
N TYR A 294 -3.02 -11.11 0.05
CA TYR A 294 -3.94 -12.25 0.06
C TYR A 294 -4.00 -12.88 -1.34
N PRO A 295 -3.39 -14.06 -1.57
CA PRO A 295 -3.36 -14.69 -2.90
C PRO A 295 -4.75 -14.91 -3.50
N MET A 296 -5.75 -15.16 -2.64
CA MET A 296 -7.14 -15.38 -3.04
C MET A 296 -7.88 -14.09 -3.42
N ARG A 297 -7.33 -12.90 -3.13
CA ARG A 297 -7.92 -11.59 -3.51
C ARG A 297 -7.30 -11.03 -4.78
N SER A 298 -5.99 -11.18 -4.90
CA SER A 298 -5.22 -10.73 -6.04
C SER A 298 -4.10 -11.73 -6.29
N PHE A 299 -4.06 -12.27 -7.50
CA PHE A 299 -2.96 -13.10 -7.95
C PHE A 299 -1.82 -12.21 -8.43
N ILE A 300 -0.64 -12.38 -7.83
CA ILE A 300 0.50 -11.49 -8.00
C ILE A 300 1.61 -12.22 -8.74
N GLU A 301 2.17 -11.57 -9.76
CA GLU A 301 3.30 -12.07 -10.52
C GLU A 301 4.48 -11.10 -10.44
N GLU A 302 5.67 -11.67 -10.27
CA GLU A 302 6.94 -10.98 -10.46
C GLU A 302 7.43 -11.28 -11.88
N ILE A 303 7.26 -10.33 -12.80
CA ILE A 303 7.66 -10.50 -14.20
C ILE A 303 9.14 -10.13 -14.34
N PRO A 304 10.02 -11.05 -14.77
CA PRO A 304 11.46 -10.79 -14.82
C PRO A 304 11.81 -9.48 -15.54
N ALA A 305 12.57 -8.64 -14.85
CA ALA A 305 13.00 -7.32 -15.31
C ALA A 305 14.53 -7.29 -15.47
N ALA A 306 15.04 -6.94 -16.66
CA ALA A 306 16.48 -6.80 -16.85
C ALA A 306 17.06 -5.68 -15.95
N GLY A 307 18.17 -5.97 -15.27
CA GLY A 307 18.97 -5.00 -14.52
C GLY A 307 18.46 -4.65 -13.12
N TRP A 308 17.49 -5.40 -12.59
CA TRP A 308 16.94 -5.19 -11.26
C TRP A 308 16.80 -6.53 -10.52
N PRO A 309 17.02 -6.62 -9.20
CA PRO A 309 16.97 -7.90 -8.49
C PRO A 309 15.62 -8.60 -8.67
N GLY A 310 14.48 -7.91 -8.54
CA GLY A 310 13.15 -8.50 -8.73
C GLY A 310 12.57 -8.33 -10.14
N GLY A 311 11.25 -8.18 -10.22
CA GLY A 311 10.50 -8.04 -11.46
C GLY A 311 9.54 -6.85 -11.51
N ASP A 312 8.97 -6.62 -12.69
CA ASP A 312 7.80 -5.74 -12.83
C ASP A 312 6.59 -6.42 -12.18
N LEU A 313 5.83 -5.67 -11.38
CA LEU A 313 4.63 -6.14 -10.73
C LEU A 313 3.48 -6.25 -11.74
N ALA A 314 3.01 -7.48 -11.95
CA ALA A 314 1.76 -7.76 -12.64
C ALA A 314 0.73 -8.32 -11.65
N VAL A 315 -0.52 -7.87 -11.80
CA VAL A 315 -1.63 -8.22 -10.91
C VAL A 315 -2.79 -8.75 -11.73
N SER A 316 -3.41 -9.82 -11.25
CA SER A 316 -4.66 -10.35 -11.77
C SER A 316 -5.71 -10.39 -10.67
N HIS A 317 -6.92 -9.98 -11.00
CA HIS A 317 -8.08 -10.20 -10.14
C HIS A 317 -8.46 -11.68 -10.10
N THR A 318 -8.88 -12.13 -8.93
CA THR A 318 -9.30 -13.53 -8.68
C THR A 318 -10.80 -13.67 -8.47
N ALA A 319 -11.52 -12.56 -8.29
CA ALA A 319 -12.96 -12.57 -8.08
C ALA A 319 -13.71 -12.71 -9.42
N MET A 320 -14.65 -13.67 -9.43
CA MET A 320 -15.45 -14.05 -10.61
C MET A 320 -16.45 -12.99 -11.04
N ASP A 321 -16.90 -12.15 -10.11
CA ASP A 321 -18.05 -11.26 -10.26
C ASP A 321 -17.66 -9.78 -10.36
N LEU A 322 -16.36 -9.47 -10.43
CA LEU A 322 -15.91 -8.11 -10.68
C LEU A 322 -16.46 -7.60 -12.01
N PRO A 323 -17.10 -6.42 -12.05
CA PRO A 323 -17.67 -5.90 -13.29
C PRO A 323 -16.59 -5.63 -14.34
N LEU A 324 -15.42 -5.15 -13.92
CA LEU A 324 -14.26 -4.86 -14.77
C LEU A 324 -13.05 -5.63 -14.22
N PRO A 325 -12.85 -6.89 -14.62
CA PRO A 325 -11.71 -7.68 -14.16
C PRO A 325 -10.44 -7.35 -14.96
N LEU A 326 -9.31 -7.28 -14.27
CA LEU A 326 -7.98 -7.09 -14.87
C LEU A 326 -7.13 -8.35 -14.70
N PHE A 327 -6.48 -8.82 -15.77
CA PHE A 327 -5.56 -9.96 -15.73
C PHE A 327 -4.18 -9.59 -16.25
N ARG A 328 -3.16 -10.08 -15.55
CA ARG A 328 -1.73 -9.87 -15.83
C ARG A 328 -1.40 -8.40 -16.09
N TYR A 329 -2.02 -7.52 -15.31
CA TYR A 329 -1.95 -6.08 -15.49
C TYR A 329 -0.69 -5.51 -14.86
N ARG A 330 0.17 -4.93 -15.69
CA ARG A 330 1.42 -4.31 -15.26
C ARG A 330 1.16 -2.95 -14.65
N THR A 331 1.56 -2.81 -13.39
CA THR A 331 1.42 -1.56 -12.61
C THR A 331 2.50 -0.52 -12.95
N GLY A 332 3.65 -0.99 -13.43
CA GLY A 332 4.88 -0.21 -13.59
C GLY A 332 5.74 -0.14 -12.32
N ASP A 333 5.27 -0.72 -11.22
CA ASP A 333 6.03 -0.84 -9.97
C ASP A 333 6.94 -2.09 -10.01
N LEU A 334 8.03 -2.03 -9.25
CA LEU A 334 9.02 -3.10 -9.10
C LEU A 334 8.76 -3.86 -7.80
N VAL A 335 8.72 -5.19 -7.89
CA VAL A 335 8.38 -6.07 -6.78
C VAL A 335 9.35 -7.24 -6.64
N ARG A 336 9.60 -7.65 -5.40
CA ARG A 336 10.10 -8.98 -5.06
C ARG A 336 9.04 -9.72 -4.26
N LEU A 337 8.65 -10.91 -4.72
CA LEU A 337 7.77 -11.80 -3.95
C LEU A 337 8.61 -12.70 -3.06
N ILE A 338 8.15 -12.87 -1.82
CA ILE A 338 8.79 -13.70 -0.81
C ILE A 338 7.72 -14.65 -0.24
N PRO A 339 7.70 -15.92 -0.68
CA PRO A 339 6.82 -16.93 -0.09
C PRO A 339 7.07 -17.07 1.41
N TYR A 340 6.04 -17.46 2.17
CA TYR A 340 6.11 -17.50 3.63
C TYR A 340 7.26 -18.39 4.14
N ARG A 341 7.43 -19.59 3.59
CA ARG A 341 8.55 -20.49 3.94
C ARG A 341 9.91 -19.90 3.61
N ARG A 342 10.01 -19.15 2.51
CA ARG A 342 11.26 -18.49 2.15
C ARG A 342 11.61 -17.40 3.16
N LEU A 343 10.62 -16.65 3.63
CA LEU A 343 10.82 -15.69 4.71
C LEU A 343 11.27 -16.39 6.00
N GLU A 344 10.61 -17.49 6.37
CA GLU A 344 10.97 -18.32 7.53
C GLU A 344 12.44 -18.76 7.48
N GLU A 345 12.90 -19.29 6.35
CA GLU A 345 14.30 -19.68 6.15
C GLU A 345 15.28 -18.50 6.27
N ILE A 346 14.93 -17.33 5.72
CA ILE A 346 15.78 -16.14 5.76
C ILE A 346 15.90 -15.63 7.19
N LEU A 347 14.78 -15.51 7.91
CA LEU A 347 14.79 -15.04 9.30
C LEU A 347 15.50 -16.02 10.22
N ALA A 348 15.26 -17.34 10.08
CA ALA A 348 15.94 -18.35 10.89
C ALA A 348 17.48 -18.28 10.78
N ARG A 349 18.00 -17.92 9.59
CA ARG A 349 19.46 -17.80 9.37
C ARG A 349 20.02 -16.43 9.76
N SER A 350 19.31 -15.35 9.44
CA SER A 350 19.88 -13.99 9.46
C SER A 350 19.34 -13.11 10.57
N ALA A 351 18.17 -13.42 11.16
CA ALA A 351 17.54 -12.65 12.21
C ALA A 351 16.55 -13.51 13.03
N PRO A 352 17.04 -14.55 13.75
CA PRO A 352 16.18 -15.53 14.43
C PRO A 352 15.38 -14.95 15.61
N ASP A 353 15.69 -13.72 16.02
CA ASP A 353 14.99 -12.97 17.06
C ASP A 353 13.73 -12.25 16.54
N LEU A 354 13.58 -12.10 15.22
CA LEU A 354 12.39 -11.46 14.63
C LEU A 354 11.20 -12.43 14.58
N PRO A 355 9.99 -11.97 14.95
CA PRO A 355 8.80 -12.81 14.83
C PRO A 355 8.40 -12.99 13.36
N MET A 356 7.95 -14.20 13.02
CA MET A 356 7.23 -14.45 11.78
C MET A 356 5.87 -13.75 11.81
N PRO A 357 5.34 -13.25 10.68
CA PRO A 357 3.96 -12.81 10.59
C PRO A 357 2.99 -13.89 11.05
N GLY A 358 2.03 -13.52 11.91
CA GLY A 358 1.03 -14.45 12.42
C GLY A 358 0.06 -14.92 11.34
N LEU A 359 -0.25 -14.07 10.35
CA LEU A 359 -0.90 -14.50 9.12
C LEU A 359 0.11 -15.21 8.23
N ARG A 360 -0.19 -16.45 7.83
CA ARG A 360 0.69 -17.29 7.01
C ARG A 360 0.64 -16.93 5.51
N LEU A 361 0.60 -15.63 5.24
CA LEU A 361 0.49 -15.04 3.91
C LEU A 361 1.88 -14.80 3.30
N PRO A 362 2.02 -14.88 1.97
CA PRO A 362 3.23 -14.44 1.29
C PRO A 362 3.44 -12.93 1.44
N CYS A 363 4.69 -12.51 1.29
CA CYS A 363 5.09 -11.12 1.38
C CYS A 363 5.50 -10.54 0.02
N ALA A 364 5.31 -9.23 -0.13
CA ALA A 364 5.75 -8.48 -1.30
C ALA A 364 6.61 -7.29 -0.85
N ALA A 365 7.81 -7.19 -1.42
CA ALA A 365 8.69 -6.04 -1.25
C ALA A 365 8.58 -5.14 -2.49
N VAL A 366 8.16 -3.88 -2.30
CA VAL A 366 7.85 -2.94 -3.40
C VAL A 366 8.82 -1.77 -3.37
N PHE A 367 9.51 -1.55 -4.49
CA PHE A 367 10.68 -0.67 -4.58
C PHE A 367 10.39 0.64 -5.33
N GLY A 368 9.12 0.92 -5.60
CA GLY A 368 8.71 2.03 -6.46
C GLY A 368 8.77 1.65 -7.93
N ARG A 369 8.88 2.66 -8.80
CA ARG A 369 8.82 2.47 -10.27
C ARG A 369 10.20 2.42 -10.89
N ARG A 370 10.28 1.77 -12.06
CA ARG A 370 11.49 1.76 -12.89
C ARG A 370 11.91 3.17 -13.32
N ASP A 371 10.94 4.08 -13.44
CA ASP A 371 11.15 5.47 -13.85
C ASP A 371 11.80 6.29 -12.72
N GLY A 372 13.09 6.05 -12.49
CA GLY A 372 13.94 6.97 -11.73
C GLY A 372 14.30 8.22 -12.53
N LEU A 373 14.71 9.28 -11.83
CA LEU A 373 15.31 10.47 -12.42
C LEU A 373 16.69 10.11 -12.99
N GLU A 374 16.92 10.32 -14.27
CA GLU A 374 18.30 10.34 -14.78
C GLU A 374 18.98 11.64 -14.33
N VAL A 375 20.12 11.51 -13.65
CA VAL A 375 21.02 12.62 -13.35
C VAL A 375 22.40 12.34 -13.94
N ALA A 376 23.26 13.35 -14.04
CA ALA A 376 24.60 13.22 -14.63
C ALA A 376 25.49 12.13 -13.98
N ALA A 377 25.17 11.70 -12.76
CA ALA A 377 25.85 10.64 -12.01
C ALA A 377 25.22 9.24 -12.18
N GLY A 378 24.21 9.08 -13.04
CA GLY A 378 23.45 7.84 -13.25
C GLY A 378 21.96 7.99 -12.90
N ARG A 379 21.20 6.89 -12.97
CA ARG A 379 19.77 6.89 -12.65
C ARG A 379 19.56 6.84 -11.14
N VAL A 380 18.80 7.80 -10.61
CA VAL A 380 18.50 7.96 -9.18
C VAL A 380 17.02 7.69 -8.96
N SER A 381 16.68 6.76 -8.06
CA SER A 381 15.29 6.48 -7.71
C SER A 381 14.70 7.60 -6.84
N VAL A 382 13.38 7.78 -6.87
CA VAL A 382 12.68 8.79 -6.05
C VAL A 382 12.98 8.57 -4.57
N GLU A 383 13.06 7.32 -4.13
CA GLU A 383 13.38 6.92 -2.76
C GLU A 383 14.80 7.33 -2.34
N ALA A 384 15.76 7.27 -3.27
CA ALA A 384 17.12 7.75 -3.03
C ALA A 384 17.17 9.27 -2.82
N VAL A 385 16.36 10.02 -3.57
CA VAL A 385 16.20 11.48 -3.38
C VAL A 385 15.54 11.77 -2.04
N THR A 386 14.42 11.12 -1.70
CA THR A 386 13.71 11.29 -0.42
C THR A 386 14.60 10.99 0.78
N ARG A 387 15.45 9.95 0.69
CA ARG A 387 16.40 9.61 1.75
C ARG A 387 17.47 10.70 1.94
N ALA A 388 17.98 11.27 0.85
CA ALA A 388 18.98 12.33 0.90
C ALA A 388 18.40 13.62 1.53
N ASP A 389 17.18 13.98 1.15
CA ASP A 389 16.47 15.14 1.70
C ASP A 389 16.16 14.99 3.20
N MET A 390 15.70 13.80 3.63
CA MET A 390 15.46 13.56 5.06
C MET A 390 16.76 13.55 5.89
N ARG A 391 17.91 13.22 5.29
CA ARG A 391 19.22 13.36 5.94
C ARG A 391 19.63 14.83 6.07
N SER A 392 19.39 15.67 5.06
CA SER A 392 19.72 17.09 5.10
C SER A 392 18.89 17.84 6.16
N LEU A 393 17.59 17.50 6.29
CA LEU A 393 16.69 18.06 7.31
C LEU A 393 17.13 17.73 8.75
N ARG A 394 17.71 16.54 8.98
CA ARG A 394 18.31 16.18 10.28
C ARG A 394 19.56 17.00 10.61
N HIS A 395 20.37 17.33 9.62
CA HIS A 395 21.57 18.17 9.81
C HIS A 395 21.23 19.66 9.95
N GLY A 396 20.16 20.12 9.30
CA GLY A 396 19.67 21.50 9.43
C GLY A 396 19.16 21.86 10.83
N ARG A 397 18.58 20.91 11.56
CA ARG A 397 18.22 21.11 12.99
C ARG A 397 19.45 21.19 13.91
N GLY A 398 20.55 20.50 13.59
CA GLY A 398 21.80 20.56 14.36
C GLY A 398 22.53 21.90 14.27
N ILE A 399 22.27 22.70 13.23
CA ILE A 399 22.86 24.04 13.06
C ILE A 399 22.08 25.10 13.87
N LEU A 400 20.78 24.89 14.11
CA LEU A 400 19.96 25.81 14.90
C LEU A 400 20.18 25.67 16.41
N ASP A 401 20.54 24.48 16.90
CA ASP A 401 20.86 24.26 18.32
C ASP A 401 22.27 24.74 18.72
N GLY A 402 23.14 25.04 17.75
CA GLY A 402 24.49 25.58 17.98
C GLY A 402 24.59 27.11 18.01
N ALA A 403 23.52 27.83 17.69
CA ALA A 403 23.53 29.29 17.51
C ALA A 403 22.87 30.08 18.67
N SER A 404 22.51 29.43 19.78
CA SER A 404 21.90 30.08 20.96
C SER A 404 22.91 30.43 22.08
N GLY A 405 24.21 30.22 21.84
CA GLY A 405 25.28 30.50 22.79
C GLY A 405 26.19 31.66 22.37
N GLY A 406 25.73 32.90 22.53
CA GLY A 406 26.64 34.05 22.60
C GLY A 406 26.22 35.29 21.80
N ALA A 407 25.49 36.19 22.45
CA ALA A 407 25.65 37.65 22.30
C ALA A 407 24.67 38.37 23.25
N ARG A 408 25.06 38.54 24.51
CA ARG A 408 24.55 39.65 25.34
C ARG A 408 25.54 40.80 25.19
N GLY A 409 25.11 41.91 24.60
CA GLY A 409 25.91 43.14 24.60
C GLY A 409 25.33 44.25 23.70
N GLY A 410 24.73 45.25 24.34
CA GLY A 410 24.75 46.64 23.85
C GLY A 410 23.67 47.07 22.86
N LEU A 411 22.52 47.52 23.38
CA LEU A 411 21.66 48.49 22.72
C LEU A 411 22.29 49.89 22.85
N GLU A 412 22.66 50.52 21.75
CA GLU A 412 22.76 51.98 21.68
C GLU A 412 22.09 52.49 20.41
N GLN A 413 21.00 53.24 20.61
CA GLN A 413 20.32 54.02 19.59
C GLN A 413 21.12 55.28 19.27
N ARG A 414 21.37 55.57 18.00
CA ARG A 414 21.48 56.95 17.51
C ARG A 414 20.75 57.12 16.18
N ARG A 415 19.76 58.01 16.22
CA ARG A 415 19.08 58.67 15.09
C ARG A 415 20.09 59.46 14.23
N VAL A 416 19.79 59.66 12.95
CA VAL A 416 19.26 60.93 12.35
C VAL A 416 19.48 60.94 10.82
N ALA A 417 18.39 61.27 10.09
CA ALA A 417 18.23 61.88 8.75
C ALA A 417 19.01 61.28 7.55
N SER A 418 18.42 61.11 6.36
CA SER A 418 17.39 61.91 5.66
C SER A 418 16.60 61.03 4.70
#